data_AF-A0A060CAM8-F1
#
_entry.id   AF-A0A060CAM8-F1
#
_cell.length_a   1.000
_cell.length_b   1.000
_cell.length_c   1.000
_cell.angle_alpha   90.00
_cell.angle_beta   90.00
_cell.angle_gamma   90.00
#
_symmetry.space_group_name_H-M   'P 1'
#
loop_
_entity.id
_entity.type
_entity.pdbx_description
1 polymer ?
#
loop_
_entity_poly.entity_id
_entity_poly.type
_entity_poly.pdbx_seq_one_letter_code
_entity_poly.pdbx_strand_id
1 'polypeptide(L)'
;SSVTVDLSSVIRPVTHCASGSLYGVLENKPDMSLILPTKPNCLINPAVAGSGYQQRVGAAIPVAQRFNNTPIGTKIQIRLADWFTGFYNFTNMTDWFNKMTMTVN
;
A
#
# COMPACT_ATOMS: atom_id res chain seq x y z
N SER A 1 24.69 -14.63 21.14
CA SER A 1 24.43 -13.17 21.07
C SER A 1 23.64 -12.76 22.30
N SER A 2 23.74 -11.48 22.72
CA SER A 2 22.95 -10.90 23.81
C SER A 2 22.12 -9.72 23.30
N VAL A 3 20.96 -9.48 23.93
CA VAL A 3 20.08 -8.32 23.67
C VAL A 3 19.81 -7.64 25.01
N THR A 4 19.99 -6.33 25.07
CA THR A 4 19.72 -5.49 26.26
C THR A 4 18.71 -4.41 25.90
N VAL A 5 17.78 -4.12 26.80
CA VAL A 5 16.75 -3.08 26.63
C VAL A 5 16.81 -2.14 27.82
N ASP A 6 17.05 -0.85 27.57
CA ASP A 6 16.99 0.21 28.58
C ASP A 6 15.60 0.86 28.57
N LEU A 7 14.83 0.66 29.63
CA LEU A 7 13.46 1.18 29.76
C LEU A 7 13.40 2.68 30.08
N SER A 8 14.52 3.30 30.46
CA SER A 8 14.60 4.75 30.73
C SER A 8 14.89 5.57 29.47
N SER A 9 15.42 4.93 28.43
CA SER A 9 15.77 5.57 27.16
C SER A 9 14.61 5.55 26.17
N VAL A 10 13.82 6.62 26.16
CA VAL A 10 12.70 6.78 25.20
C VAL A 10 13.23 7.29 23.86
N ILE A 11 13.00 6.53 22.78
CA ILE A 11 13.40 6.92 21.42
C ILE A 11 12.36 7.87 20.80
N ARG A 12 11.08 7.45 20.76
CA ARG A 12 9.93 8.20 20.21
C ARG A 12 8.62 7.44 20.50
N PRO A 13 7.43 8.04 20.29
CA PRO A 13 6.17 7.31 20.30
C PRO A 13 6.16 6.14 19.29
N VAL A 14 5.51 5.03 19.64
CA VAL A 14 5.42 3.85 18.77
C VAL A 14 4.55 4.14 17.56
N THR A 15 5.13 4.05 16.36
CA THR A 15 4.41 4.30 15.10
C THR A 15 4.17 3.05 14.27
N HIS A 16 4.65 1.88 14.71
CA HIS A 16 4.62 0.64 13.91
C HIS A 16 5.19 0.84 12.49
N CYS A 17 6.31 1.56 12.36
CA CYS A 17 6.78 2.04 11.05
C CYS A 17 7.07 0.94 10.02
N ALA A 18 7.40 -0.27 10.48
CA ALA A 18 7.62 -1.43 9.62
C ALA A 18 6.36 -2.29 9.41
N SER A 19 5.23 -1.96 10.05
CA SER A 19 3.97 -2.67 9.85
C SER A 19 3.34 -2.21 8.54
N GLY A 20 3.38 -3.09 7.55
CA GLY A 20 2.97 -2.79 6.18
C GLY A 20 3.26 -3.96 5.26
N SER A 21 2.79 -3.85 4.02
CA SER A 21 3.07 -4.84 2.98
C SER A 21 2.91 -4.26 1.60
N LEU A 22 3.60 -4.87 0.63
CA LEU A 22 3.34 -4.68 -0.78
C LEU A 22 2.29 -5.71 -1.21
N TYR A 23 1.13 -5.24 -1.66
CA TYR A 23 -0.01 -6.04 -2.13
C TYR A 23 -0.63 -7.01 -1.10
N GLY A 24 -0.27 -6.94 0.18
CA GLY A 24 -0.77 -7.87 1.20
C GLY A 24 -2.24 -7.66 1.55
N VAL A 25 -2.83 -6.54 1.15
CA VAL A 25 -4.27 -6.27 1.24
C VAL A 25 -4.80 -5.93 -0.15
N LEU A 26 -5.84 -6.64 -0.54
CA LEU A 26 -6.56 -6.50 -1.81
C LEU A 26 -7.94 -5.87 -1.58
N GLU A 27 -8.75 -5.76 -2.62
CA GLU A 27 -10.06 -5.14 -2.59
C GLU A 27 -11.07 -5.86 -1.68
N ASN A 28 -10.90 -7.18 -1.51
CA ASN A 28 -11.83 -8.01 -0.74
C ASN A 28 -11.16 -9.05 0.15
N LYS A 29 -9.81 -9.07 0.23
CA LYS A 29 -9.04 -10.05 1.02
C LYS A 29 -7.76 -9.43 1.60
N PRO A 30 -7.24 -9.95 2.72
CA PRO A 30 -7.92 -10.84 3.67
C PRO A 30 -9.09 -10.13 4.37
N ASP A 31 -9.86 -10.82 5.20
CA ASP A 31 -10.93 -10.19 6.01
C ASP A 31 -10.37 -9.08 6.94
N MET A 32 -11.15 -8.02 7.19
CA MET A 32 -10.69 -6.90 8.03
C MET A 32 -10.38 -7.33 9.47
N SER A 33 -11.05 -8.36 10.00
CA SER A 33 -10.76 -8.92 11.33
C SER A 33 -9.32 -9.44 11.46
N LEU A 34 -8.68 -9.82 10.35
CA LEU A 34 -7.28 -10.25 10.32
C LEU A 34 -6.31 -9.07 10.16
N ILE A 35 -6.78 -7.96 9.58
CA ILE A 35 -5.94 -6.79 9.26
C ILE A 35 -5.88 -5.83 10.46
N LEU A 36 -7.03 -5.46 11.02
CA LEU A 36 -7.12 -4.43 12.05
C LEU A 36 -6.22 -4.68 13.27
N PRO A 37 -6.07 -5.92 13.80
CA PRO A 37 -5.20 -6.19 14.93
C PRO A 37 -3.72 -5.94 14.66
N THR A 38 -3.27 -5.99 13.40
CA THR A 38 -1.86 -5.81 13.01
C THR A 38 -1.43 -4.35 12.96
N LYS A 39 -2.39 -3.41 13.07
CA LYS A 39 -2.17 -1.95 13.07
C LYS A 39 -1.23 -1.50 11.93
N PRO A 40 -1.54 -1.82 10.66
CA PRO A 40 -0.67 -1.47 9.55
C PRO A 40 -0.51 0.04 9.48
N ASN A 41 0.74 0.50 9.40
CA ASN A 41 1.07 1.91 9.27
C ASN A 41 0.89 2.36 7.81
N CYS A 42 1.49 1.64 6.86
CA CYS A 42 1.41 1.94 5.44
C CYS A 42 1.36 0.66 4.60
N LEU A 43 0.42 0.59 3.65
CA LEU A 43 0.33 -0.48 2.66
C LEU A 43 0.71 0.09 1.29
N ILE A 44 1.26 -0.75 0.41
CA ILE A 44 1.62 -0.36 -0.96
C ILE A 44 0.79 -1.16 -1.94
N ASN A 45 0.09 -0.47 -2.82
CA ASN A 45 -0.85 -1.07 -3.76
C ASN A 45 -0.72 -0.44 -5.15
N PRO A 46 -1.01 -1.19 -6.24
CA PRO A 46 -0.94 -0.66 -7.59
C PRO A 46 -1.91 0.51 -7.78
N ALA A 47 -1.52 1.51 -8.57
CA ALA A 47 -2.41 2.60 -8.96
C ALA A 47 -3.69 2.10 -9.64
N VAL A 48 -3.54 1.08 -10.49
CA VAL A 48 -4.62 0.42 -11.21
C VAL A 48 -4.35 -1.08 -11.25
N ALA A 49 -5.41 -1.88 -11.25
CA ALA A 49 -5.32 -3.31 -11.37
C ALA A 49 -6.33 -3.85 -12.38
N GLY A 50 -6.05 -5.01 -12.96
CA GLY A 50 -6.91 -5.66 -13.93
C GLY A 50 -6.16 -6.16 -15.16
N SER A 51 -6.90 -6.48 -16.22
CA SER A 51 -6.30 -6.88 -17.49
C SER A 51 -5.53 -5.70 -18.11
N GLY A 52 -4.29 -5.94 -18.54
CA GLY A 52 -3.45 -4.92 -19.17
C GLY A 52 -2.58 -4.10 -18.21
N TYR A 53 -2.50 -4.48 -16.93
CA TYR A 53 -1.66 -3.81 -15.91
C TYR A 53 -0.69 -4.78 -15.24
N GLN A 54 0.23 -4.26 -14.41
CA GLN A 54 1.21 -5.07 -13.69
C GLN A 54 0.56 -6.16 -12.83
N GLN A 55 -0.52 -5.79 -12.14
CA GLN A 55 -1.26 -6.67 -11.24
C GLN A 55 -2.70 -6.82 -11.69
N ARG A 56 -3.25 -8.02 -11.51
CA ARG A 56 -4.66 -8.31 -11.82
C ARG A 56 -5.63 -7.80 -10.76
N VAL A 57 -5.12 -7.53 -9.55
CA VAL A 57 -5.88 -7.15 -8.34
C VAL A 57 -5.08 -6.19 -7.48
N GLY A 58 -5.72 -5.64 -6.46
CA GLY A 58 -5.11 -4.83 -5.42
C GLY A 58 -5.17 -3.33 -5.65
N ALA A 59 -6.01 -2.80 -6.52
CA ALA A 59 -6.06 -1.37 -6.84
C ALA A 59 -6.10 -0.50 -5.57
N ALA A 60 -5.26 0.54 -5.52
CA ALA A 60 -5.01 1.31 -4.30
C ALA A 60 -6.25 2.04 -3.77
N ILE A 61 -7.07 2.61 -4.66
CA ILE A 61 -8.29 3.35 -4.26
C ILE A 61 -9.32 2.39 -3.61
N PRO A 62 -9.72 1.27 -4.23
CA PRO A 62 -10.58 0.28 -3.57
C PRO A 62 -10.00 -0.26 -2.26
N VAL A 63 -8.68 -0.49 -2.18
CA VAL A 63 -8.04 -0.92 -0.94
C VAL A 63 -8.17 0.16 0.14
N ALA A 64 -7.93 1.43 -0.19
CA ALA A 64 -8.09 2.55 0.73
C ALA A 64 -9.54 2.65 1.24
N GLN A 65 -10.54 2.44 0.38
CA GLN A 65 -11.95 2.45 0.75
C GLN A 65 -12.30 1.42 1.83
N ARG A 66 -11.58 0.30 1.92
CA ARG A 66 -11.76 -0.68 3.01
C ARG A 66 -11.44 -0.12 4.40
N PHE A 67 -10.61 0.93 4.47
CA PHE A 67 -10.17 1.54 5.73
C PHE A 67 -10.96 2.80 6.13
N ASN A 68 -11.79 3.36 5.24
CA ASN A 68 -12.50 4.64 5.46
C ASN A 68 -13.30 4.70 6.76
N ASN A 69 -13.88 3.58 7.20
CA ASN A 69 -14.73 3.49 8.40
C ASN A 69 -14.09 2.65 9.50
N THR A 70 -12.77 2.52 9.50
CA THR A 70 -12.03 1.74 10.51
C THR A 70 -11.45 2.65 11.58
N PRO A 71 -11.24 2.16 12.82
CA PRO A 71 -10.66 2.97 13.88
C PRO A 71 -9.14 3.20 13.72
N ILE A 72 -8.52 2.74 12.63
CA ILE A 72 -7.07 2.82 12.41
C ILE A 72 -6.72 3.79 11.29
N GLY A 73 -5.64 4.54 11.46
CA GLY A 73 -5.14 5.54 10.50
C GLY A 73 -4.20 4.98 9.44
N THR A 74 -4.50 3.80 8.87
CA THR A 74 -3.64 3.16 7.87
C THR A 74 -3.58 3.99 6.59
N LYS A 75 -2.37 4.18 6.05
CA LYS A 75 -2.14 4.89 4.79
C LYS A 75 -1.94 3.91 3.65
N ILE A 76 -2.39 4.28 2.45
CA ILE A 76 -2.15 3.51 1.23
C ILE A 76 -1.23 4.32 0.31
N GLN A 77 -0.05 3.79 0.04
CA GLN A 77 0.87 4.31 -0.96
C GLN A 77 0.46 3.79 -2.33
N ILE A 78 0.27 4.71 -3.27
CA ILE A 78 -0.08 4.43 -4.65
C ILE A 78 1.20 4.13 -5.45
N ARG A 79 1.34 2.90 -5.95
CA ARG A 79 2.48 2.48 -6.77
C ARG A 79 2.18 2.72 -8.25
N LEU A 80 2.56 3.90 -8.74
CA LEU A 80 2.28 4.37 -10.10
C LEU A 80 2.92 3.52 -11.20
N ALA A 81 4.07 2.89 -10.94
CA ALA A 81 4.77 2.06 -11.93
C ALA A 81 3.89 0.89 -12.43
N ASP A 82 2.95 0.42 -11.60
CA ASP A 82 2.10 -0.75 -11.88
C ASP A 82 1.05 -0.50 -12.99
N TRP A 83 0.97 0.72 -13.52
CA TRP A 83 0.29 1.01 -14.78
C TRP A 83 0.89 0.27 -15.98
N PHE A 84 2.16 -0.09 -15.93
CA PHE A 84 2.83 -0.82 -17.02
C PHE A 84 2.77 -2.33 -16.78
N THR A 85 2.63 -3.11 -17.85
CA THR A 85 2.66 -4.58 -17.78
C THR A 85 4.08 -5.12 -17.57
N GLY A 86 4.18 -6.43 -17.30
CA GLY A 86 5.45 -7.15 -17.28
C GLY A 86 6.22 -6.95 -15.98
N PHE A 87 7.46 -6.47 -16.07
CA PHE A 87 8.15 -5.84 -14.95
C PHE A 87 8.54 -4.43 -15.41
N TYR A 88 7.50 -3.64 -15.68
CA TYR A 88 7.55 -2.28 -16.20
C TYR A 88 8.01 -2.13 -17.65
N ASN A 89 7.17 -2.56 -18.58
CA ASN A 89 7.28 -2.25 -20.00
C ASN A 89 6.98 -0.78 -20.27
N PHE A 90 7.92 0.11 -19.90
CA PHE A 90 7.81 1.55 -20.12
C PHE A 90 7.69 1.88 -21.61
N THR A 91 6.82 2.82 -21.94
CA THR A 91 6.53 3.23 -23.32
C THR A 91 7.21 4.56 -23.65
N ASN A 92 6.73 5.65 -23.07
CA ASN A 92 7.26 7.01 -23.22
C ASN A 92 6.71 7.94 -22.11
N MET A 93 7.27 9.15 -22.02
CA MET A 93 6.90 10.12 -20.99
C MET A 93 5.48 10.66 -21.13
N THR A 94 4.96 10.83 -22.35
CA THR A 94 3.59 11.32 -22.56
C THR A 94 2.57 10.34 -21.99
N ASP A 95 2.73 9.06 -22.28
CA ASP A 95 1.89 8.00 -21.73
C ASP A 95 2.02 7.93 -20.19
N TRP A 96 3.26 8.04 -19.66
CA TRP A 96 3.49 8.11 -18.22
C TRP A 96 2.76 9.28 -17.54
N PHE A 97 2.87 10.50 -18.08
CA PHE A 97 2.18 11.66 -17.53
C PHE A 97 0.66 11.52 -17.61
N ASN A 98 0.13 10.99 -18.72
CA ASN A 98 -1.31 10.72 -18.84
C ASN A 98 -1.81 9.77 -17.75
N LYS A 99 -1.08 8.69 -17.47
CA LYS A 99 -1.40 7.71 -16.41
C LYS A 99 -1.34 8.32 -15.00
N MET A 100 -0.37 9.19 -14.74
CA MET A 100 -0.29 9.93 -13.47
C MET A 100 -1.48 10.88 -13.30
N THR A 101 -1.81 11.65 -14.35
CA THR A 101 -2.98 12.54 -14.35
C THR A 101 -4.27 11.75 -14.11
N MET A 102 -4.44 10.58 -14.75
CA MET A 102 -5.59 9.69 -14.50
C MET A 102 -5.65 9.13 -13.08
N THR A 103 -4.52 9.05 -12.37
CA THR A 103 -4.49 8.51 -11.01
C THR A 103 -4.83 9.57 -9.97
N VAL A 104 -4.50 10.84 -10.25
CA VAL A 104 -4.65 11.95 -9.29
C VAL A 104 -6.00 12.65 -9.43
N ASN A 105 -6.59 12.68 -10.63
CA ASN A 105 -7.89 13.29 -10.92
C ASN A 105 -9.04 12.31 -10.71
#